data_AF-A0A4X1T7P7-F1
#
_entry.id   AF-A0A4X1T7P7-F1
#
_cell.length_a   1.000
_cell.length_b   1.000
_cell.length_c   1.000
_cell.angle_alpha   90.00
_cell.angle_beta   90.00
_cell.angle_gamma   90.00
#
_symmetry.space_group_name_H-M   'P 1'
#
loop_
_entity.id
_entity.type
_entity.pdbx_description
1 polymer ?
#
loop_
_entity_poly.entity_id
_entity_poly.type
_entity_poly.pdbx_seq_one_letter_code
_entity_poly.pdbx_strand_id
1 'polypeptide(L)'
;LPPLSRPETTSLVPDPLFPARYLLYDVNPPEGFNLRRDVYIRVASLLKTLLKTEEWVLVLPPWGRLYHWQSPDIHQVRIPWADFFDLPSLNRNIPVIEYEQFIAESGGPFIDQVYVLQGYAEGWKEGAWEEKVDSRPCIEPPLYSQDKHEYYRGWFWGYEETRGLNVSCLSVQGSASIVAPVLLRNTSARSVMLDRAETLLHDHYGGKEYWDTRRSMVFARHLRAAGDAFRSSRLNSTDAADRTPSTEDWTERKVQLGSSLGGPYLGVHLRRKDFIWGHRQDVPSLDGAVRRIRSLMEAHQLSKVFVATDAVRKELEELKRLLPEMLRFEPTWEELELYKDGGVAIIDQWICAHARSAPPGLLRLSRPRPPAPGGRLPGGTWAP
;
A
#
# COMPACT_ATOMS: atom_id res chain seq x y z
N LEU A 1 24.48 -52.91 31.86
CA LEU A 1 23.51 -52.04 32.57
C LEU A 1 24.28 -51.32 33.65
N PRO A 2 24.51 -50.00 33.53
CA PRO A 2 23.48 -48.96 33.52
C PRO A 2 23.40 -48.19 32.18
N PRO A 3 22.38 -47.33 31.98
CA PRO A 3 21.99 -46.84 30.66
C PRO A 3 22.77 -45.60 30.23
N LEU A 4 23.02 -45.55 28.91
CA LEU A 4 23.47 -44.37 28.18
C LEU A 4 22.44 -43.23 28.33
N SER A 5 22.92 -42.09 28.80
CA SER A 5 22.21 -40.82 28.78
C SER A 5 21.85 -40.44 27.34
N ARG A 6 20.55 -40.28 27.08
CA ARG A 6 20.06 -39.66 25.84
C ARG A 6 20.39 -38.16 25.88
N PRO A 7 20.79 -37.54 24.77
CA PRO A 7 20.77 -36.09 24.68
C PRO A 7 19.31 -35.63 24.65
N GLU A 8 18.92 -34.79 25.62
CA GLU A 8 17.68 -34.04 25.58
C GLU A 8 17.68 -33.19 24.31
N THR A 9 16.83 -33.55 23.36
CA THR A 9 16.43 -32.67 22.27
C THR A 9 15.50 -31.65 22.90
N THR A 10 16.06 -30.51 23.30
CA THR A 10 15.29 -29.31 23.60
C THR A 10 14.66 -28.83 22.29
N SER A 11 13.48 -29.35 22.00
CA SER A 11 12.54 -28.73 21.06
C SER A 11 12.22 -27.35 21.62
N LEU A 12 12.82 -26.31 21.05
CA LEU A 12 12.38 -24.93 21.21
C LEU A 12 11.06 -24.77 20.47
N VAL A 13 9.99 -25.29 21.07
CA VAL A 13 8.65 -24.76 20.82
C VAL A 13 8.54 -23.57 21.79
N PRO A 14 8.47 -22.33 21.30
CA PRO A 14 8.18 -21.21 22.18
C PRO A 14 6.79 -21.43 22.79
N ASP A 15 6.75 -21.55 24.11
CA ASP A 15 5.54 -21.47 24.93
C ASP A 15 4.86 -20.12 24.65
N PRO A 16 3.52 -20.01 24.52
CA PRO A 16 2.87 -18.78 24.11
C PRO A 16 2.87 -17.79 25.29
N LEU A 17 3.92 -16.97 25.35
CA LEU A 17 4.08 -15.88 26.31
C LEU A 17 3.09 -14.76 25.99
N PHE A 18 1.87 -14.86 26.54
CA PHE A 18 0.75 -13.91 26.39
C PHE A 18 0.25 -13.76 24.94
N PRO A 19 -1.06 -13.77 24.68
CA PRO A 19 -1.52 -13.63 23.31
C PRO A 19 -1.24 -12.22 22.81
N ALA A 20 -0.41 -12.10 21.77
CA ALA A 20 -0.12 -10.85 21.10
C ALA A 20 -1.40 -10.02 20.85
N ARG A 21 -1.30 -8.70 21.02
CA ARG A 21 -2.39 -7.78 20.67
C ARG A 21 -2.41 -7.57 19.15
N TYR A 22 -3.60 -7.41 18.59
CA TYR A 22 -3.80 -7.28 17.15
C TYR A 22 -4.10 -5.83 16.79
N LEU A 23 -3.29 -5.24 15.91
CA LEU A 23 -3.57 -3.96 15.29
C LEU A 23 -4.17 -4.20 13.91
N LEU A 24 -5.36 -3.66 13.67
CA LEU A 24 -6.04 -3.66 12.37
C LEU A 24 -6.22 -2.22 11.91
N TYR A 25 -6.44 -1.99 10.61
CA TYR A 25 -6.75 -0.67 10.11
C TYR A 25 -7.52 -0.71 8.80
N ASP A 26 -8.31 0.33 8.52
CA ASP A 26 -8.84 0.59 7.18
C ASP A 26 -8.62 2.05 6.80
N VAL A 27 -8.85 2.33 5.53
CA VAL A 27 -8.62 3.61 4.88
C VAL A 27 -9.90 4.05 4.22
N ASN A 28 -10.13 5.36 4.16
CA ASN A 28 -11.27 5.98 3.47
C ASN A 28 -11.57 5.28 2.12
N PRO A 29 -12.83 4.87 1.84
CA PRO A 29 -13.17 4.06 0.66
C PRO A 29 -12.73 4.62 -0.71
N PRO A 30 -12.76 5.93 -0.98
CA PRO A 30 -12.27 6.51 -2.23
C PRO A 30 -10.76 6.30 -2.49
N GLU A 31 -9.97 5.98 -1.46
CA GLU A 31 -8.52 5.91 -1.58
C GLU A 31 -8.05 4.68 -2.37
N GLY A 32 -7.22 4.95 -3.37
CA GLY A 32 -6.72 3.94 -4.31
C GLY A 32 -5.61 3.06 -3.74
N PHE A 33 -5.25 2.03 -4.53
CA PHE A 33 -4.28 0.99 -4.18
C PHE A 33 -2.94 1.54 -3.67
N ASN A 34 -2.38 2.55 -4.35
CA ASN A 34 -1.06 3.07 -4.01
C ASN A 34 -1.05 3.95 -2.75
N LEU A 35 -2.13 4.70 -2.46
CA LEU A 35 -2.21 5.43 -1.20
C LEU A 35 -2.35 4.46 -0.01
N ARG A 36 -3.14 3.39 -0.16
CA ARG A 36 -3.28 2.35 0.88
C ARG A 36 -1.94 1.69 1.22
N ARG A 37 -1.05 1.50 0.24
CA ARG A 37 0.33 1.06 0.45
C ARG A 37 1.18 2.06 1.23
N ASP A 38 0.94 3.35 1.06
CA ASP A 38 1.61 4.38 1.86
C ASP A 38 1.08 4.41 3.30
N VAL A 39 -0.23 4.27 3.48
CA VAL A 39 -0.84 4.17 4.83
C VAL A 39 -0.32 2.93 5.58
N TYR A 40 -0.09 1.80 4.90
CA TYR A 40 0.59 0.65 5.50
C TYR A 40 1.93 1.03 6.15
N ILE A 41 2.75 1.88 5.50
CA ILE A 41 4.03 2.31 6.05
C ILE A 41 3.84 3.15 7.33
N ARG A 42 2.81 4.00 7.37
CA ARG A 42 2.45 4.80 8.55
C ARG A 42 2.03 3.89 9.71
N VAL A 43 1.11 2.95 9.46
CA VAL A 43 0.63 2.00 10.48
C VAL A 43 1.74 1.06 10.96
N ALA A 44 2.60 0.60 10.05
CA ALA A 44 3.77 -0.20 10.42
C ALA A 44 4.77 0.59 11.29
N SER A 45 4.88 1.90 11.11
CA SER A 45 5.73 2.76 11.95
C SER A 45 5.14 2.88 13.37
N LEU A 46 3.83 3.04 13.47
CA LEU A 46 3.11 2.92 14.76
C LEU A 46 3.35 1.55 15.40
N LEU A 47 3.24 0.44 14.65
CA LEU A 47 3.48 -0.90 15.19
C LEU A 47 4.91 -1.05 15.74
N LYS A 48 5.93 -0.54 15.03
CA LYS A 48 7.32 -0.52 15.52
C LYS A 48 7.47 0.26 16.83
N THR A 49 6.67 1.30 17.04
CA THR A 49 6.64 2.03 18.31
C THR A 49 5.97 1.20 19.41
N LEU A 50 4.86 0.53 19.13
CA LEU A 50 4.17 -0.36 20.09
C LEU A 50 5.03 -1.54 20.54
N LEU A 51 5.77 -2.14 19.59
CA LEU A 51 6.67 -3.28 19.81
C LEU A 51 7.84 -2.98 20.75
N LYS A 52 8.10 -1.71 21.08
CA LYS A 52 9.08 -1.33 22.12
C LYS A 52 8.56 -1.59 23.53
N THR A 53 7.27 -1.87 23.70
CA THR A 53 6.62 -1.98 25.02
C THR A 53 5.84 -3.28 25.19
N GLU A 54 5.05 -3.68 24.20
CA GLU A 54 4.20 -4.88 24.24
C GLU A 54 4.32 -5.69 22.95
N GLU A 55 3.96 -6.96 22.97
CA GLU A 55 3.86 -7.77 21.76
C GLU A 55 2.60 -7.42 20.96
N TRP A 56 2.80 -6.97 19.72
CA TRP A 56 1.74 -6.62 18.78
C TRP A 56 1.99 -7.28 17.44
N VAL A 57 0.91 -7.62 16.74
CA VAL A 57 0.93 -8.08 15.36
C VAL A 57 0.02 -7.20 14.51
N LEU A 58 0.47 -6.84 13.31
CA LEU A 58 -0.35 -6.12 12.35
C LEU A 58 -1.15 -7.11 11.51
N VAL A 59 -2.47 -6.99 11.57
CA VAL A 59 -3.37 -7.73 10.70
C VAL A 59 -3.52 -6.96 9.40
N LEU A 60 -3.19 -7.62 8.29
CA LEU A 60 -3.21 -7.02 6.98
C LEU A 60 -4.67 -6.89 6.48
N PRO A 61 -5.13 -5.67 6.12
CA PRO A 61 -6.50 -5.46 5.68
C PRO A 61 -6.71 -6.05 4.28
N PRO A 62 -7.68 -6.96 4.08
CA PRO A 62 -7.94 -7.55 2.78
C PRO A 62 -8.22 -6.49 1.72
N TRP A 63 -7.70 -6.70 0.51
CA TRP A 63 -7.95 -5.79 -0.60
C TRP A 63 -9.36 -6.02 -1.15
N GLY A 64 -10.05 -4.93 -1.51
CA GLY A 64 -11.39 -5.02 -2.05
C GLY A 64 -11.99 -3.67 -2.42
N ARG A 65 -12.87 -3.67 -3.44
CA ARG A 65 -13.72 -2.53 -3.83
C ARG A 65 -12.99 -1.18 -3.94
N LEU A 66 -11.81 -1.16 -4.57
CA LEU A 66 -11.12 0.10 -4.83
C LEU A 66 -11.78 0.84 -5.99
N TYR A 67 -11.98 2.16 -5.85
CA TYR A 67 -12.61 3.01 -6.86
C TYR A 67 -11.93 2.93 -8.25
N HIS A 68 -10.66 2.52 -8.30
CA HIS A 68 -9.89 2.41 -9.55
C HIS A 68 -9.89 1.01 -10.16
N TRP A 69 -10.47 0.01 -9.50
CA TRP A 69 -10.61 -1.33 -10.05
C TRP A 69 -11.72 -1.30 -11.09
N GLN A 70 -11.34 -1.64 -12.32
CA GLN A 70 -12.09 -1.35 -13.55
C GLN A 70 -12.80 -2.56 -14.11
N SER A 71 -12.56 -3.73 -13.53
CA SER A 71 -13.05 -5.00 -14.03
C SER A 71 -14.24 -5.45 -13.19
N PRO A 72 -15.48 -4.99 -13.50
CA PRO A 72 -16.68 -5.30 -12.71
C PRO A 72 -17.06 -6.78 -12.81
N ASP A 73 -16.63 -7.45 -13.88
CA ASP A 73 -16.99 -8.83 -14.18
C ASP A 73 -16.14 -9.86 -13.41
N ILE A 74 -15.16 -9.40 -12.63
CA ILE A 74 -14.37 -10.27 -11.75
C ILE A 74 -14.62 -9.92 -10.28
N HIS A 75 -14.79 -10.95 -9.45
CA HIS A 75 -14.94 -10.77 -8.01
C HIS A 75 -13.61 -10.30 -7.40
N GLN A 76 -13.59 -9.07 -6.88
CA GLN A 76 -12.41 -8.41 -6.34
C GLN A 76 -12.69 -7.81 -4.95
N VAL A 77 -12.91 -8.69 -3.97
CA VAL A 77 -13.09 -8.37 -2.56
C VAL A 77 -12.50 -9.49 -1.72
N ARG A 78 -12.10 -9.20 -0.48
CA ARG A 78 -11.46 -10.14 0.45
C ARG A 78 -10.17 -10.76 -0.10
N ILE A 79 -9.44 -10.03 -0.95
CA ILE A 79 -8.21 -10.52 -1.56
C ILE A 79 -7.08 -10.44 -0.53
N PRO A 80 -6.33 -11.53 -0.27
CA PRO A 80 -5.22 -11.52 0.69
C PRO A 80 -4.04 -10.68 0.17
N TRP A 81 -3.16 -10.27 1.08
CA TRP A 81 -1.93 -9.57 0.69
C TRP A 81 -0.94 -10.48 -0.04
N ALA A 82 -0.95 -11.78 0.23
CA ALA A 82 -0.11 -12.77 -0.46
C ALA A 82 -0.26 -12.77 -1.99
N ASP A 83 -1.41 -12.33 -2.52
CA ASP A 83 -1.65 -12.20 -3.95
C ASP A 83 -0.84 -11.05 -4.57
N PHE A 84 -0.43 -10.05 -3.77
CA PHE A 84 0.26 -8.85 -4.25
C PHE A 84 1.68 -8.68 -3.69
N PHE A 85 1.93 -9.15 -2.47
CA PHE A 85 3.18 -8.95 -1.74
C PHE A 85 3.71 -10.25 -1.15
N ASP A 86 5.03 -10.33 -1.02
CA ASP A 86 5.71 -11.43 -0.37
C ASP A 86 5.61 -11.29 1.17
N LEU A 87 4.75 -12.09 1.80
CA LEU A 87 4.53 -12.03 3.25
C LEU A 87 5.80 -12.31 4.08
N PRO A 88 6.71 -13.25 3.72
CA PRO A 88 7.98 -13.39 4.41
C PRO A 88 8.82 -12.11 4.40
N SER A 89 8.84 -11.38 3.28
CA SER A 89 9.53 -10.09 3.18
C SER A 89 8.94 -9.04 4.11
N LEU A 90 7.61 -8.95 4.22
CA LEU A 90 6.93 -8.07 5.17
C LEU A 90 7.26 -8.45 6.63
N ASN A 91 7.21 -9.75 6.95
CA ASN A 91 7.47 -10.29 8.28
C ASN A 91 8.91 -10.05 8.78
N ARG A 92 9.87 -9.88 7.86
CA ARG A 92 11.25 -9.46 8.23
C ARG A 92 11.33 -8.03 8.78
N ASN A 93 10.33 -7.18 8.51
CA ASN A 93 10.30 -5.80 8.99
C ASN A 93 9.45 -5.65 10.26
N ILE A 94 8.26 -6.23 10.26
CA ILE A 94 7.31 -6.23 11.38
C ILE A 94 6.48 -7.52 11.37
N PRO A 95 6.01 -8.03 12.53
CA PRO A 95 5.10 -9.17 12.58
C PRO A 95 3.78 -8.82 11.88
N VAL A 96 3.45 -9.58 10.83
CA VAL A 96 2.22 -9.42 10.06
C VAL A 96 1.52 -10.76 9.85
N ILE A 97 0.19 -10.73 9.87
CA ILE A 97 -0.68 -11.87 9.54
C ILE A 97 -1.82 -11.43 8.62
N GLU A 98 -2.36 -12.36 7.85
CA GLU A 98 -3.56 -12.13 7.06
C GLU A 98 -4.80 -12.05 7.96
N TYR A 99 -5.86 -11.41 7.48
CA TYR A 99 -7.10 -11.25 8.24
C TYR A 99 -7.78 -12.58 8.61
N GLU A 100 -7.80 -13.56 7.70
CA GLU A 100 -8.37 -14.87 8.01
C GLU A 100 -7.57 -15.62 9.09
N GLN A 101 -6.25 -15.42 9.14
CA GLN A 101 -5.42 -15.97 10.21
C GLN A 101 -5.76 -15.31 11.56
N PHE A 102 -6.01 -13.99 11.57
CA PHE A 102 -6.52 -13.32 12.76
C PHE A 102 -7.85 -13.92 13.26
N ILE A 103 -8.81 -14.21 12.38
CA ILE A 103 -10.09 -14.84 12.76
C ILE A 103 -9.82 -16.19 13.44
N ALA A 104 -8.91 -16.99 12.89
CA ALA A 104 -8.56 -18.31 13.43
C ALA A 104 -7.87 -18.22 14.80
N GLU A 105 -6.94 -17.29 14.99
CA GLU A 105 -6.13 -17.16 16.22
C GLU A 105 -6.83 -16.42 17.36
N SER A 106 -7.69 -15.45 17.04
CA SER A 106 -8.41 -14.65 18.04
C SER A 106 -9.63 -15.37 18.63
N GLY A 107 -10.11 -16.44 17.97
CA GLY A 107 -11.27 -17.22 18.37
C GLY A 107 -12.57 -16.81 17.68
N GLY A 108 -12.51 -15.92 16.67
CA GLY A 108 -13.65 -15.53 15.84
C GLY A 108 -13.46 -14.16 15.19
N PRO A 109 -14.41 -13.70 14.36
CA PRO A 109 -14.30 -12.43 13.64
C PRO A 109 -14.72 -11.24 14.51
N PHE A 110 -14.19 -11.15 15.73
CA PHE A 110 -14.52 -10.12 16.72
C PHE A 110 -13.36 -9.15 16.93
N ILE A 111 -13.66 -7.85 16.80
CA ILE A 111 -12.72 -6.76 17.05
C ILE A 111 -13.15 -6.06 18.34
N ASP A 112 -12.30 -6.04 19.36
CA ASP A 112 -12.67 -5.52 20.68
C ASP A 112 -12.95 -4.01 20.64
N GLN A 113 -12.10 -3.25 19.95
CA GLN A 113 -12.24 -1.79 19.87
C GLN A 113 -11.99 -1.28 18.44
N VAL A 114 -12.93 -0.51 17.91
CA VAL A 114 -12.73 0.28 16.70
C VAL A 114 -12.60 1.74 17.10
N TYR A 115 -11.51 2.38 16.66
CA TYR A 115 -11.34 3.83 16.72
C TYR A 115 -11.48 4.41 15.33
N VAL A 116 -12.51 5.24 15.13
CA VAL A 116 -12.67 6.02 13.90
C VAL A 116 -11.85 7.29 14.03
N LEU A 117 -10.79 7.41 13.23
CA LEU A 117 -9.93 8.57 13.25
C LEU A 117 -10.58 9.75 12.51
N GLN A 118 -10.46 10.93 13.08
CA GLN A 118 -11.02 12.16 12.53
C GLN A 118 -10.11 13.35 12.83
N GLY A 119 -10.31 14.48 12.14
CA GLY A 119 -9.69 15.74 12.53
C GLY A 119 -10.27 16.29 13.83
N TYR A 120 -9.68 17.38 14.34
CA TYR A 120 -10.29 18.19 15.39
C TYR A 120 -11.38 19.07 14.78
N ALA A 121 -12.59 19.07 15.33
CA ALA A 121 -13.73 19.82 14.80
C ALA A 121 -13.47 21.34 14.80
N GLU A 122 -12.70 21.81 15.79
CA GLU A 122 -12.23 23.19 15.92
C GLU A 122 -11.15 23.59 14.89
N GLY A 123 -10.56 22.62 14.18
CA GLY A 123 -9.41 22.82 13.31
C GLY A 123 -8.18 23.33 14.08
N TRP A 124 -7.30 24.04 13.39
CA TRP A 124 -6.15 24.71 14.00
C TRP A 124 -5.96 26.11 13.41
N LYS A 125 -5.39 27.02 14.22
CA LYS A 125 -4.98 28.35 13.74
C LYS A 125 -3.59 28.27 13.10
N GLU A 126 -3.31 29.17 12.16
CA GLU A 126 -2.01 29.28 11.51
C GLU A 126 -0.90 29.47 12.57
N GLY A 127 0.11 28.60 12.57
CA GLY A 127 1.19 28.59 13.57
C GLY A 127 0.91 27.82 14.86
N ALA A 128 -0.29 27.26 15.05
CA ALA A 128 -0.69 26.51 16.26
C ALA A 128 -0.86 25.01 16.00
N TRP A 129 -0.13 24.46 15.01
CA TRP A 129 -0.16 23.03 14.74
C TRP A 129 0.68 22.30 15.79
N GLU A 130 0.06 21.36 16.50
CA GLU A 130 0.70 20.49 17.49
C GLU A 130 0.29 19.03 17.25
N GLU A 131 1.14 18.08 17.63
CA GLU A 131 0.75 16.67 17.61
C GLU A 131 -0.06 16.33 18.85
N LYS A 132 -1.26 15.77 18.66
CA LYS A 132 -2.17 15.37 19.73
C LYS A 132 -3.19 14.34 19.26
N VAL A 133 -3.71 13.60 20.23
CA VAL A 133 -4.78 12.62 20.06
C VAL A 133 -5.69 12.66 21.27
N ASP A 134 -7.00 12.76 21.03
CA ASP A 134 -8.00 12.85 22.09
C ASP A 134 -9.24 12.03 21.74
N SER A 135 -9.81 11.36 22.76
CA SER A 135 -11.16 10.81 22.66
C SER A 135 -12.16 11.95 22.55
N ARG A 136 -12.90 12.00 21.45
CA ARG A 136 -13.88 13.06 21.16
C ARG A 136 -15.18 12.46 20.63
N PRO A 137 -16.31 13.18 20.74
CA PRO A 137 -17.52 12.80 20.02
C PRO A 137 -17.24 12.66 18.52
N CYS A 138 -17.90 11.69 17.89
CA CYS A 138 -17.84 11.51 16.44
C CYS A 138 -18.41 12.75 15.75
N ILE A 139 -17.64 13.36 14.83
CA ILE A 139 -18.07 14.56 14.09
C ILE A 139 -19.20 14.21 13.13
N GLU A 140 -19.00 13.12 12.38
CA GLU A 140 -20.01 12.53 11.52
C GLU A 140 -20.50 11.22 12.15
N PRO A 141 -21.76 10.83 11.91
CA PRO A 141 -22.24 9.51 12.32
C PRO A 141 -21.32 8.42 11.75
N PRO A 142 -20.73 7.56 12.60
CA PRO A 142 -19.84 6.52 12.12
C PRO A 142 -20.59 5.55 11.20
N LEU A 143 -19.90 4.98 10.21
CA LEU A 143 -20.47 3.99 9.28
C LEU A 143 -20.71 2.60 9.91
N TYR A 144 -20.77 2.56 11.24
CA TYR A 144 -20.98 1.36 12.05
C TYR A 144 -22.35 1.45 12.71
N SER A 145 -23.09 0.34 12.75
CA SER A 145 -24.43 0.27 13.34
C SER A 145 -24.55 -0.94 14.24
N GLN A 146 -25.24 -0.80 15.38
CA GLN A 146 -25.45 -1.91 16.30
C GLN A 146 -26.50 -2.89 15.77
N ASP A 147 -26.25 -4.17 15.94
CA ASP A 147 -27.22 -5.24 15.70
C ASP A 147 -28.03 -5.58 16.96
N LYS A 148 -28.90 -6.58 16.84
CA LYS A 148 -29.83 -7.00 17.92
C LYS A 148 -29.11 -7.56 19.16
N HIS A 149 -27.83 -7.89 19.06
CA HIS A 149 -26.99 -8.39 20.15
C HIS A 149 -26.00 -7.33 20.62
N GLU A 150 -26.25 -6.04 20.28
CA GLU A 150 -25.45 -4.87 20.68
C GLU A 150 -24.03 -4.83 20.07
N TYR A 151 -23.70 -5.74 19.16
CA TYR A 151 -22.45 -5.72 18.41
C TYR A 151 -22.52 -4.76 17.23
N TYR A 152 -21.41 -4.08 16.93
CA TYR A 152 -21.30 -3.18 15.79
C TYR A 152 -21.02 -3.95 14.50
N ARG A 153 -21.85 -3.71 13.49
CA ARG A 153 -21.67 -4.12 12.09
C ARG A 153 -21.16 -2.95 11.28
N GLY A 154 -20.29 -3.23 10.31
CA GLY A 154 -19.72 -2.24 9.40
C GLY A 154 -19.23 -2.91 8.13
N TRP A 155 -18.42 -2.19 7.35
CA TRP A 155 -17.86 -2.70 6.10
C TRP A 155 -16.91 -3.88 6.32
N PHE A 156 -15.97 -3.77 7.28
CA PHE A 156 -15.00 -4.81 7.66
C PHE A 156 -14.41 -5.59 6.48
N TRP A 157 -13.90 -4.87 5.48
CA TRP A 157 -13.29 -5.43 4.25
C TRP A 157 -14.16 -6.40 3.45
N GLY A 158 -15.48 -6.31 3.64
CA GLY A 158 -16.47 -7.15 2.98
C GLY A 158 -16.80 -8.44 3.73
N TYR A 159 -16.31 -8.65 4.95
CA TYR A 159 -16.66 -9.78 5.82
C TYR A 159 -17.92 -9.44 6.63
N GLU A 160 -19.05 -10.00 6.23
CA GLU A 160 -20.36 -9.71 6.84
C GLU A 160 -20.51 -10.29 8.25
N GLU A 161 -19.70 -11.29 8.57
CA GLU A 161 -19.59 -11.97 9.85
C GLU A 161 -18.84 -11.16 10.91
N THR A 162 -18.02 -10.19 10.50
CA THR A 162 -17.19 -9.41 11.42
C THR A 162 -18.00 -8.50 12.31
N ARG A 163 -17.63 -8.45 13.59
CA ARG A 163 -18.31 -7.64 14.63
C ARG A 163 -17.29 -6.82 15.42
N GLY A 164 -17.60 -5.55 15.64
CA GLY A 164 -16.92 -4.71 16.62
C GLY A 164 -17.65 -4.77 17.97
N LEU A 165 -16.94 -4.95 19.08
CA LEU A 165 -17.55 -4.91 20.42
C LEU A 165 -17.81 -3.46 20.86
N ASN A 166 -16.89 -2.55 20.54
CA ASN A 166 -17.04 -1.14 20.83
C ASN A 166 -16.54 -0.26 19.66
N VAL A 167 -17.20 0.88 19.45
CA VAL A 167 -16.83 1.86 18.42
C VAL A 167 -16.83 3.24 19.06
N SER A 168 -15.73 3.98 18.91
CA SER A 168 -15.62 5.37 19.34
C SER A 168 -14.73 6.16 18.39
N CYS A 169 -14.71 7.48 18.51
CA CYS A 169 -13.94 8.35 17.63
C CYS A 169 -12.74 8.97 18.36
N LEU A 170 -11.61 9.05 17.66
CA LEU A 170 -10.42 9.76 18.11
C LEU A 170 -10.15 10.93 17.16
N SER A 171 -10.15 12.15 17.71
CA SER A 171 -9.60 13.28 16.98
C SER A 171 -8.08 13.23 17.07
N VAL A 172 -7.41 13.26 15.92
CA VAL A 172 -5.95 13.12 15.82
C VAL A 172 -5.36 14.17 14.90
N GLN A 173 -4.20 14.68 15.30
CA GLN A 173 -3.35 15.55 14.50
C GLN A 173 -1.92 15.12 14.75
N GLY A 174 -1.20 14.67 13.73
CA GLY A 174 0.20 14.29 13.85
C GLY A 174 0.56 12.98 13.15
N SER A 175 1.77 12.54 13.46
CA SER A 175 2.36 11.31 12.94
C SER A 175 1.71 10.06 13.54
N ALA A 176 1.78 8.92 12.85
CA ALA A 176 1.11 7.69 13.27
C ALA A 176 1.44 7.26 14.71
N SER A 177 2.69 7.42 15.14
CA SER A 177 3.11 7.06 16.50
C SER A 177 2.45 7.89 17.62
N ILE A 178 1.77 9.02 17.31
CA ILE A 178 1.04 9.81 18.32
C ILE A 178 -0.07 9.01 18.99
N VAL A 179 -0.59 7.98 18.32
CA VAL A 179 -1.68 7.12 18.82
C VAL A 179 -1.17 6.05 19.78
N ALA A 180 0.14 5.78 19.82
CA ALA A 180 0.71 4.69 20.64
C ALA A 180 0.35 4.77 22.13
N PRO A 181 0.38 5.93 22.82
CA PRO A 181 -0.02 6.02 24.22
C PRO A 181 -1.47 5.59 24.47
N VAL A 182 -2.39 5.90 23.54
CA VAL A 182 -3.81 5.49 23.64
C VAL A 182 -3.92 3.97 23.58
N LEU A 183 -3.18 3.33 22.67
CA LEU A 183 -3.20 1.87 22.50
C LEU A 183 -2.55 1.12 23.65
N LEU A 184 -1.49 1.68 24.26
CA LEU A 184 -0.76 1.06 25.36
C LEU A 184 -1.40 1.30 26.73
N ARG A 185 -1.98 2.48 26.98
CA ARG A 185 -2.42 2.89 28.33
C ARG A 185 -3.92 3.01 28.50
N ASN A 186 -4.64 3.38 27.45
CA ASN A 186 -6.04 3.76 27.56
C ASN A 186 -7.00 2.62 27.18
N THR A 187 -6.48 1.47 26.76
CA THR A 187 -7.31 0.31 26.39
C THR A 187 -6.63 -1.01 26.73
N SER A 188 -7.39 -1.92 27.33
CA SER A 188 -7.02 -3.33 27.54
C SER A 188 -7.48 -4.25 26.41
N ALA A 189 -8.02 -3.69 25.31
CA ALA A 189 -8.50 -4.44 24.15
C ALA A 189 -7.37 -5.29 23.54
N ARG A 190 -7.67 -6.56 23.24
CA ARG A 190 -6.75 -7.48 22.57
C ARG A 190 -6.67 -7.19 21.08
N SER A 191 -7.77 -6.79 20.45
CA SER A 191 -7.81 -6.39 19.03
C SER A 191 -8.31 -4.96 18.85
N VAL A 192 -7.51 -4.11 18.21
CA VAL A 192 -7.84 -2.69 17.98
C VAL A 192 -7.78 -2.38 16.50
N MET A 193 -8.87 -1.84 15.95
CA MET A 193 -8.94 -1.36 14.57
C MET A 193 -8.88 0.17 14.52
N LEU A 194 -7.98 0.71 13.71
CA LEU A 194 -7.94 2.13 13.37
C LEU A 194 -8.60 2.35 12.00
N ASP A 195 -9.85 2.82 12.00
CA ASP A 195 -10.51 3.25 10.76
C ASP A 195 -10.07 4.67 10.39
N ARG A 196 -10.13 5.02 9.10
CA ARG A 196 -9.67 6.31 8.56
C ARG A 196 -8.18 6.57 8.82
N ALA A 197 -7.36 5.52 8.71
CA ALA A 197 -5.93 5.57 8.98
C ALA A 197 -5.13 6.54 8.07
N GLU A 198 -5.70 7.01 6.96
CA GLU A 198 -5.10 8.08 6.14
C GLU A 198 -4.94 9.40 6.89
N THR A 199 -5.69 9.61 7.98
CA THR A 199 -5.62 10.80 8.85
C THR A 199 -4.24 10.92 9.51
N LEU A 200 -3.54 9.80 9.72
CA LEU A 200 -2.23 9.76 10.35
C LEU A 200 -1.13 10.15 9.36
N LEU A 201 -0.14 10.92 9.79
CA LEU A 201 1.04 11.26 8.98
C LEU A 201 2.19 10.26 9.18
N HIS A 202 3.22 10.36 8.33
CA HIS A 202 4.48 9.62 8.53
C HIS A 202 5.28 10.22 9.70
N ASP A 203 5.82 9.38 10.59
CA ASP A 203 6.70 9.80 11.69
C ASP A 203 7.95 10.55 11.18
N HIS A 204 8.70 9.92 10.26
CA HIS A 204 9.85 10.55 9.62
C HIS A 204 9.95 10.10 8.16
N TYR A 205 9.27 10.82 7.28
CA TYR A 205 9.26 10.55 5.84
C TYR A 205 10.68 10.56 5.26
N GLY A 206 11.03 9.52 4.49
CA GLY A 206 12.35 9.38 3.88
C GLY A 206 13.48 8.98 4.84
N GLY A 207 13.20 8.75 6.12
CA GLY A 207 14.15 8.21 7.09
C GLY A 207 14.41 6.72 6.92
N LYS A 208 15.34 6.17 7.72
CA LYS A 208 15.68 4.73 7.69
C LYS A 208 14.45 3.84 7.92
N GLU A 209 13.66 4.11 8.95
CA GLU A 209 12.49 3.28 9.29
C GLU A 209 11.42 3.29 8.20
N TYR A 210 11.18 4.45 7.57
CA TYR A 210 10.35 4.57 6.38
C TYR A 210 10.88 3.68 5.24
N TRP A 211 12.19 3.76 4.96
CA TRP A 211 12.82 3.00 3.88
C TRP A 211 12.86 1.49 4.13
N ASP A 212 13.08 1.05 5.37
CA ASP A 212 13.05 -0.36 5.71
C ASP A 212 11.65 -0.94 5.51
N THR A 213 10.61 -0.24 6.01
CA THR A 213 9.23 -0.67 5.75
C THR A 213 8.91 -0.63 4.25
N ARG A 214 9.29 0.42 3.54
CA ARG A 214 9.08 0.52 2.09
C ARG A 214 9.80 -0.58 1.30
N ARG A 215 11.01 -0.98 1.72
CA ARG A 215 11.81 -2.05 1.09
C ARG A 215 11.25 -3.44 1.39
N SER A 216 10.61 -3.62 2.54
CA SER A 216 9.96 -4.88 2.91
C SER A 216 8.74 -5.23 2.03
N MET A 217 8.12 -4.22 1.40
CA MET A 217 7.00 -4.39 0.46
C MET A 217 7.48 -4.90 -0.91
N VAL A 218 8.04 -6.11 -0.92
CA VAL A 218 8.44 -6.82 -2.13
C VAL A 218 7.21 -7.41 -2.79
N PHE A 219 7.05 -7.23 -4.10
CA PHE A 219 5.92 -7.79 -4.84
C PHE A 219 5.97 -9.32 -4.88
N ALA A 220 4.79 -9.95 -4.90
CA ALA A 220 4.66 -11.40 -4.98
C ALA A 220 5.43 -11.97 -6.18
N ARG A 221 6.05 -13.14 -5.98
CA ARG A 221 6.96 -13.76 -6.96
C ARG A 221 6.31 -13.98 -8.33
N HIS A 222 5.05 -14.39 -8.36
CA HIS A 222 4.34 -14.65 -9.62
C HIS A 222 4.11 -13.37 -10.44
N LEU A 223 3.90 -12.22 -9.80
CA LEU A 223 3.77 -10.92 -10.47
C LEU A 223 5.12 -10.42 -11.00
N ARG A 224 6.20 -10.57 -10.21
CA ARG A 224 7.57 -10.28 -10.67
C ARG A 224 7.91 -11.12 -11.90
N ALA A 225 7.62 -12.42 -11.86
CA ALA A 225 7.86 -13.35 -12.95
C ALA A 225 7.08 -12.99 -14.23
N ALA A 226 5.81 -12.58 -14.12
CA ALA A 226 5.02 -12.11 -15.27
C ALA A 226 5.64 -10.84 -15.89
N GLY A 227 6.03 -9.88 -15.04
CA GLY A 227 6.73 -8.67 -15.50
C GLY A 227 8.08 -8.96 -16.15
N ASP A 228 8.86 -9.91 -15.60
CA ASP A 228 10.16 -10.32 -16.16
C ASP A 228 9.99 -11.08 -17.48
N ALA A 229 8.97 -11.91 -17.62
CA ALA A 229 8.63 -12.56 -18.87
C ALA A 229 8.27 -11.54 -19.97
N PHE A 230 7.51 -10.50 -19.62
CA PHE A 230 7.21 -9.39 -20.55
C PHE A 230 8.48 -8.60 -20.91
N ARG A 231 9.30 -8.23 -19.91
CA ARG A 231 10.58 -7.53 -20.11
C ARG A 231 11.49 -8.29 -21.08
N SER A 232 11.65 -9.58 -20.85
CA SER A 232 12.50 -10.44 -21.68
C SER A 232 11.96 -10.54 -23.12
N SER A 233 10.68 -10.92 -23.26
CA SER A 233 10.09 -11.22 -24.58
C SER A 233 9.78 -10.00 -25.45
N ARG A 234 9.42 -8.86 -24.85
CA ARG A 234 8.95 -7.66 -25.58
C ARG A 234 9.94 -6.51 -25.53
N LEU A 235 10.72 -6.38 -24.46
CA LEU A 235 11.56 -5.20 -24.21
C LEU A 235 13.07 -5.47 -24.33
N ASN A 236 13.50 -6.71 -24.58
CA ASN A 236 14.91 -7.09 -24.61
C ASN A 236 15.63 -6.68 -23.31
N SER A 237 14.97 -6.96 -22.17
CA SER A 237 15.34 -6.50 -20.83
C SER A 237 15.41 -7.70 -19.89
N THR A 238 16.51 -7.83 -19.15
CA THR A 238 16.73 -8.84 -18.10
C THR A 238 17.60 -8.24 -17.00
N ASP A 239 17.48 -8.71 -15.76
CA ASP A 239 18.26 -8.16 -14.64
C ASP A 239 19.77 -8.16 -14.89
N ALA A 240 20.28 -9.21 -15.55
CA ALA A 240 21.69 -9.35 -15.93
C ALA A 240 22.13 -8.30 -16.97
N ALA A 241 21.36 -8.13 -18.06
CA ALA A 241 21.66 -7.14 -19.10
C ALA A 241 21.49 -5.70 -18.59
N ASP A 242 20.52 -5.48 -17.72
CA ASP A 242 20.08 -4.18 -17.23
C ASP A 242 20.85 -3.74 -15.97
N ARG A 243 21.74 -4.59 -15.45
CA ARG A 243 22.47 -4.38 -14.19
C ARG A 243 21.53 -4.00 -13.04
N THR A 244 20.42 -4.72 -12.94
CA THR A 244 19.42 -4.56 -11.88
C THR A 244 19.40 -5.82 -11.02
N PRO A 245 20.50 -6.15 -10.30
CA PRO A 245 20.54 -7.36 -9.51
C PRO A 245 19.42 -7.34 -8.45
N SER A 246 18.70 -8.45 -8.38
CA SER A 246 17.71 -8.74 -7.36
C SER A 246 18.32 -9.67 -6.32
N THR A 247 18.07 -9.37 -5.04
CA THR A 247 18.31 -10.28 -3.92
C THR A 247 16.95 -10.63 -3.34
N GLU A 248 16.71 -11.92 -3.07
CA GLU A 248 15.44 -12.35 -2.47
C GLU A 248 15.29 -11.80 -1.05
N ASP A 249 16.37 -11.76 -0.26
CA ASP A 249 16.37 -11.03 1.00
C ASP A 249 16.55 -9.53 0.73
N TRP A 250 15.49 -8.77 1.00
CA TRP A 250 15.53 -7.33 0.83
C TRP A 250 16.49 -6.68 1.82
N THR A 251 16.73 -7.25 3.01
CA THR A 251 17.57 -6.64 4.06
C THR A 251 19.04 -6.57 3.67
N GLU A 252 19.50 -7.58 2.92
CA GLU A 252 20.87 -7.68 2.41
C GLU A 252 21.12 -6.77 1.19
N ARG A 253 20.06 -6.27 0.57
CA ARG A 253 20.15 -5.45 -0.65
C ARG A 253 20.85 -4.13 -0.39
N LYS A 254 22.13 -4.04 -0.76
CA LYS A 254 22.90 -2.80 -0.79
C LYS A 254 23.35 -2.53 -2.21
N VAL A 255 22.79 -1.49 -2.82
CA VAL A 255 23.16 -1.05 -4.17
C VAL A 255 23.71 0.36 -4.10
N GLN A 256 24.80 0.62 -4.82
CA GLN A 256 25.31 1.98 -4.96
C GLN A 256 24.32 2.80 -5.78
N LEU A 257 23.97 4.00 -5.29
CA LEU A 257 23.06 4.89 -6.00
C LEU A 257 23.58 5.18 -7.42
N GLY A 258 22.72 5.00 -8.42
CA GLY A 258 23.07 5.20 -9.83
C GLY A 258 23.85 4.05 -10.50
N SER A 259 24.05 2.91 -9.82
CA SER A 259 24.73 1.75 -10.42
C SER A 259 23.87 0.93 -11.37
N SER A 260 22.54 0.99 -11.23
CA SER A 260 21.60 0.29 -12.10
C SER A 260 21.45 0.99 -13.44
N LEU A 261 21.52 0.22 -14.53
CA LEU A 261 21.44 0.74 -15.90
C LEU A 261 20.00 0.81 -16.41
N GLY A 262 19.21 -0.22 -16.16
CA GLY A 262 17.86 -0.39 -16.70
C GLY A 262 17.83 -0.90 -18.14
N GLY A 263 16.70 -1.49 -18.53
CA GLY A 263 16.48 -2.07 -19.85
C GLY A 263 16.40 -1.04 -20.97
N PRO A 264 16.64 -1.44 -22.23
CA PRO A 264 16.74 -0.53 -23.38
C PRO A 264 15.38 0.00 -23.86
N TYR A 265 14.58 0.56 -22.95
CA TYR A 265 13.28 1.17 -23.22
C TYR A 265 13.01 2.34 -22.25
N LEU A 266 12.08 3.20 -22.65
CA LEU A 266 11.54 4.27 -21.82
C LEU A 266 10.30 3.76 -21.06
N GLY A 267 10.23 3.97 -19.75
CA GLY A 267 9.05 3.67 -18.94
C GLY A 267 8.20 4.91 -18.75
N VAL A 268 6.91 4.85 -19.08
CA VAL A 268 5.97 5.97 -18.96
C VAL A 268 4.74 5.53 -18.18
N HIS A 269 4.32 6.36 -17.23
CA HIS A 269 3.04 6.20 -16.56
C HIS A 269 2.19 7.42 -16.87
N LEU A 270 1.07 7.18 -17.53
CA LEU A 270 0.14 8.20 -17.95
C LEU A 270 -1.16 8.05 -17.17
N ARG A 271 -1.31 8.78 -16.07
CA ARG A 271 -2.57 8.84 -15.31
C ARG A 271 -3.54 9.77 -16.02
N ARG A 272 -4.72 9.27 -16.38
CA ARG A 272 -5.73 9.98 -17.17
C ARG A 272 -7.03 10.17 -16.41
N LYS A 273 -7.76 9.10 -16.06
CA LYS A 273 -9.19 9.13 -15.68
C LYS A 273 -9.64 10.32 -14.81
N ASP A 274 -9.62 10.15 -13.50
CA ASP A 274 -10.03 11.13 -12.50
C ASP A 274 -9.16 12.39 -12.54
N PHE A 275 -7.89 12.22 -12.88
CA PHE A 275 -6.92 13.31 -13.04
C PHE A 275 -7.32 14.34 -14.10
N ILE A 276 -7.97 13.94 -15.20
CA ILE A 276 -8.51 14.88 -16.21
C ILE A 276 -9.70 15.66 -15.66
N TRP A 277 -10.41 15.21 -14.63
CA TRP A 277 -11.54 15.97 -14.08
C TRP A 277 -11.10 16.88 -12.93
N GLY A 278 -10.16 16.41 -12.09
CA GLY A 278 -9.64 17.17 -10.94
C GLY A 278 -8.46 18.10 -11.25
N HIS A 279 -7.64 17.83 -12.27
CA HIS A 279 -6.35 18.49 -12.50
C HIS A 279 -6.03 18.75 -13.99
N ARG A 280 -7.01 19.22 -14.78
CA ARG A 280 -6.86 19.44 -16.24
C ARG A 280 -5.62 20.24 -16.65
N GLN A 281 -5.19 21.19 -15.84
CA GLN A 281 -4.07 22.07 -16.17
C GLN A 281 -2.70 21.43 -15.89
N ASP A 282 -2.64 20.40 -15.06
CA ASP A 282 -1.39 19.71 -14.66
C ASP A 282 -1.13 18.43 -15.47
N VAL A 283 -2.08 18.01 -16.31
CA VAL A 283 -1.98 16.79 -17.13
C VAL A 283 -1.81 17.17 -18.60
N PRO A 284 -0.76 16.67 -19.28
CA PRO A 284 -0.58 16.96 -20.70
C PRO A 284 -1.72 16.38 -21.55
N SER A 285 -2.00 17.02 -22.69
CA SER A 285 -2.81 16.39 -23.76
C SER A 285 -2.10 15.13 -24.29
N LEU A 286 -2.82 14.26 -25.01
CA LEU A 286 -2.22 13.06 -25.62
C LEU A 286 -1.09 13.45 -26.59
N ASP A 287 -1.30 14.43 -27.48
CA ASP A 287 -0.25 14.96 -28.34
C ASP A 287 0.94 15.53 -27.56
N GLY A 288 0.67 16.27 -26.47
CA GLY A 288 1.71 16.83 -25.62
C GLY A 288 2.55 15.75 -24.95
N ALA A 289 1.90 14.70 -24.45
CA ALA A 289 2.55 13.53 -23.87
C ALA A 289 3.40 12.81 -24.91
N VAL A 290 2.86 12.52 -26.09
CA VAL A 290 3.57 11.82 -27.18
C VAL A 290 4.79 12.61 -27.66
N ARG A 291 4.66 13.94 -27.85
CA ARG A 291 5.82 14.80 -28.18
C ARG A 291 6.91 14.70 -27.13
N ARG A 292 6.54 14.72 -25.84
CA ARG A 292 7.50 14.59 -24.75
C ARG A 292 8.15 13.21 -24.71
N ILE A 293 7.38 12.15 -24.93
CA ILE A 293 7.86 10.76 -25.01
C ILE A 293 8.91 10.62 -26.10
N ARG A 294 8.62 11.07 -27.33
CA ARG A 294 9.57 11.01 -28.46
C ARG A 294 10.85 11.80 -28.19
N SER A 295 10.73 13.02 -27.66
CA SER A 295 11.90 13.82 -27.27
C SER A 295 12.79 13.10 -26.25
N LEU A 296 12.20 12.38 -25.28
CA LEU A 296 12.97 11.60 -24.31
C LEU A 296 13.58 10.34 -24.94
N MET A 297 12.85 9.67 -25.83
CA MET A 297 13.37 8.52 -26.56
C MET A 297 14.59 8.90 -27.41
N GLU A 298 14.53 10.02 -28.14
CA GLU A 298 15.65 10.56 -28.91
C GLU A 298 16.84 10.93 -28.01
N ALA A 299 16.59 11.69 -26.94
CA ALA A 299 17.64 12.13 -26.02
C ALA A 299 18.38 10.98 -25.32
N HIS A 300 17.68 9.86 -25.06
CA HIS A 300 18.25 8.68 -24.43
C HIS A 300 18.59 7.54 -25.40
N GLN A 301 18.43 7.76 -26.72
CA GLN A 301 18.69 6.78 -27.78
C GLN A 301 17.91 5.46 -27.59
N LEU A 302 16.62 5.58 -27.24
CA LEU A 302 15.72 4.46 -26.98
C LEU A 302 14.74 4.27 -28.14
N SER A 303 14.60 3.04 -28.62
CA SER A 303 13.68 2.70 -29.72
C SER A 303 12.34 2.12 -29.25
N LYS A 304 12.23 1.76 -27.96
CA LYS A 304 11.03 1.18 -27.35
C LYS A 304 10.52 2.04 -26.19
N VAL A 305 9.22 2.07 -26.02
CA VAL A 305 8.55 2.71 -24.87
C VAL A 305 7.48 1.79 -24.32
N PHE A 306 7.49 1.61 -23.00
CA PHE A 306 6.44 0.92 -22.26
C PHE A 306 5.53 1.95 -21.60
N VAL A 307 4.21 1.79 -21.74
CA VAL A 307 3.22 2.74 -21.23
C VAL A 307 2.24 2.07 -20.27
N ALA A 308 2.41 2.32 -18.97
CA ALA A 308 1.40 2.03 -17.95
C ALA A 308 0.37 3.17 -17.92
N THR A 309 -0.91 2.88 -18.09
CA THR A 309 -1.96 3.92 -18.12
C THR A 309 -3.32 3.35 -17.80
N ASP A 310 -4.16 4.17 -17.15
CA ASP A 310 -5.56 3.91 -16.87
C ASP A 310 -6.50 4.56 -17.91
N ALA A 311 -5.96 5.06 -19.02
CA ALA A 311 -6.72 5.64 -20.13
C ALA A 311 -7.86 4.72 -20.60
N VAL A 312 -9.01 5.32 -20.95
CA VAL A 312 -10.15 4.58 -21.51
C VAL A 312 -9.88 4.15 -22.95
N ARG A 313 -10.63 3.16 -23.46
CA ARG A 313 -10.41 2.55 -24.79
C ARG A 313 -10.20 3.56 -25.92
N LYS A 314 -11.03 4.60 -25.97
CA LYS A 314 -10.93 5.67 -27.00
C LYS A 314 -9.61 6.43 -26.94
N GLU A 315 -9.16 6.79 -25.74
CA GLU A 315 -7.85 7.47 -25.56
C GLU A 315 -6.69 6.51 -25.85
N LEU A 316 -6.83 5.21 -25.55
CA LEU A 316 -5.83 4.20 -25.87
C LEU A 316 -5.67 3.98 -27.38
N GLU A 317 -6.78 3.91 -28.12
CA GLU A 317 -6.78 3.82 -29.59
C GLU A 317 -6.09 5.04 -30.21
N GLU A 318 -6.39 6.24 -29.70
CA GLU A 318 -5.73 7.47 -30.14
C GLU A 318 -4.24 7.51 -29.78
N LEU A 319 -3.88 7.12 -28.56
CA LEU A 319 -2.49 7.05 -28.11
C LEU A 319 -1.69 6.06 -28.96
N LYS A 320 -2.28 4.90 -29.30
CA LYS A 320 -1.66 3.88 -30.18
C LYS A 320 -1.46 4.40 -31.60
N ARG A 321 -2.39 5.22 -32.11
CA ARG A 321 -2.25 5.89 -33.41
C ARG A 321 -1.12 6.92 -33.39
N LEU A 322 -1.02 7.71 -32.31
CA LEU A 322 -0.02 8.76 -32.18
C LEU A 322 1.38 8.22 -31.86
N LEU A 323 1.47 7.09 -31.15
CA LEU A 323 2.70 6.43 -30.72
C LEU A 323 2.66 4.91 -31.03
N PRO A 324 2.74 4.50 -32.32
CA PRO A 324 2.63 3.10 -32.72
C PRO A 324 3.68 2.16 -32.12
N GLU A 325 4.85 2.70 -31.75
CA GLU A 325 5.96 2.01 -31.10
C GLU A 325 5.70 1.67 -29.61
N MET A 326 4.58 2.12 -29.04
CA MET A 326 4.26 1.85 -27.63
C MET A 326 3.96 0.38 -27.38
N LEU A 327 4.50 -0.11 -26.26
CA LEU A 327 4.21 -1.42 -25.71
C LEU A 327 3.43 -1.26 -24.41
N ARG A 328 2.50 -2.18 -24.16
CA ARG A 328 1.70 -2.25 -22.93
C ARG A 328 1.56 -3.69 -22.50
N PHE A 329 1.38 -3.89 -21.20
CA PHE A 329 0.94 -5.17 -20.69
C PHE A 329 -0.59 -5.22 -20.87
N GLU A 330 -1.05 -6.09 -21.77
CA GLU A 330 -2.48 -6.29 -22.07
C GLU A 330 -2.83 -7.71 -21.61
N PRO A 331 -3.33 -7.88 -20.37
CA PRO A 331 -3.58 -9.21 -19.82
C PRO A 331 -4.69 -9.91 -20.60
N THR A 332 -4.57 -11.23 -20.76
CA THR A 332 -5.71 -12.07 -21.15
C THR A 332 -6.79 -12.05 -20.07
N TRP A 333 -7.98 -12.56 -20.38
CA TRP A 333 -9.05 -12.68 -19.37
C TRP A 333 -8.63 -13.60 -18.21
N GLU A 334 -7.91 -14.67 -18.50
CA GLU A 334 -7.36 -15.61 -17.50
C GLU A 334 -6.29 -14.93 -16.63
N GLU A 335 -5.38 -14.16 -17.23
CA GLU A 335 -4.38 -13.39 -16.49
C GLU A 335 -5.02 -12.31 -15.62
N LEU A 336 -6.08 -11.66 -16.10
CA LEU A 336 -6.83 -10.66 -15.34
C LEU A 336 -7.59 -11.29 -14.17
N GLU A 337 -8.19 -12.46 -14.37
CA GLU A 337 -8.84 -13.22 -13.30
C GLU A 337 -7.82 -13.70 -12.25
N LEU A 338 -6.61 -14.09 -12.68
CA LEU A 338 -5.54 -14.53 -11.81
C LEU A 338 -4.91 -13.39 -11.02
N TYR A 339 -4.45 -12.34 -11.71
CA TYR A 339 -3.68 -11.25 -11.11
C TYR A 339 -4.57 -10.16 -10.50
N LYS A 340 -5.84 -10.09 -10.89
CA LYS A 340 -6.77 -9.01 -10.52
C LYS A 340 -6.24 -7.64 -10.98
N ASP A 341 -7.01 -6.59 -10.77
CA ASP A 341 -6.61 -5.23 -11.19
C ASP A 341 -5.36 -4.74 -10.43
N GLY A 342 -5.22 -5.14 -9.16
CA GLY A 342 -4.05 -4.84 -8.33
C GLY A 342 -2.76 -5.47 -8.85
N GLY A 343 -2.80 -6.75 -9.26
CA GLY A 343 -1.63 -7.45 -9.78
C GLY A 343 -1.21 -6.94 -11.16
N VAL A 344 -2.18 -6.61 -12.03
CA VAL A 344 -1.89 -5.93 -13.31
C VAL A 344 -1.20 -4.58 -13.07
N ALA A 345 -1.68 -3.78 -12.12
CA ALA A 345 -1.04 -2.52 -11.76
C ALA A 345 0.37 -2.71 -11.18
N ILE A 346 0.62 -3.80 -10.45
CA ILE A 346 1.95 -4.17 -9.96
C ILE A 346 2.88 -4.56 -11.10
N ILE A 347 2.40 -5.35 -12.07
CA ILE A 347 3.17 -5.75 -13.25
C ILE A 347 3.57 -4.51 -14.06
N ASP A 348 2.63 -3.58 -14.30
CA ASP A 348 2.91 -2.28 -14.92
C ASP A 348 3.99 -1.51 -14.16
N GLN A 349 3.87 -1.40 -12.83
CA GLN A 349 4.86 -0.72 -11.99
C GLN A 349 6.24 -1.41 -12.03
N TRP A 350 6.27 -2.74 -12.04
CA TRP A 350 7.48 -3.53 -12.10
C TRP A 350 8.22 -3.32 -13.41
N ILE A 351 7.52 -3.40 -14.55
CA ILE A 351 8.10 -3.14 -15.86
C ILE A 351 8.58 -1.69 -15.95
N CYS A 352 7.78 -0.73 -15.47
CA CYS A 352 8.18 0.67 -15.41
C CYS A 352 9.45 0.92 -14.57
N ALA A 353 9.60 0.23 -13.44
CA ALA A 353 10.74 0.39 -12.53
C ALA A 353 12.08 -0.11 -13.11
N HIS A 354 12.05 -0.96 -14.14
CA HIS A 354 13.24 -1.53 -14.78
C HIS A 354 13.65 -0.81 -16.07
N ALA A 355 12.97 0.28 -16.46
CA ALA A 355 13.35 1.08 -17.62
C ALA A 355 14.67 1.84 -17.40
N ARG A 356 15.46 2.06 -18.47
CA ARG A 356 16.68 2.90 -18.41
C ARG A 356 16.39 4.35 -18.07
N SER A 357 15.27 4.85 -18.55
CA SER A 357 14.79 6.19 -18.21
C SER A 357 13.31 6.12 -17.84
N ALA A 358 12.98 6.86 -16.80
CA ALA A 358 11.65 7.00 -16.24
C ALA A 358 11.48 8.48 -15.91
N PRO A 359 10.55 9.22 -16.54
CA PRO A 359 10.30 10.61 -16.17
C PRO A 359 10.00 10.72 -14.67
N PRO A 360 10.30 11.85 -14.01
CA PRO A 360 10.10 12.02 -12.56
C PRO A 360 8.67 11.71 -12.06
N GLY A 361 7.66 11.75 -12.93
CA GLY A 361 6.27 11.34 -12.62
C GLY A 361 6.08 9.83 -12.39
N LEU A 362 6.95 8.97 -12.93
CA LEU A 362 6.95 7.52 -12.68
C LEU A 362 7.35 7.20 -11.22
N LEU A 363 8.35 7.92 -10.72
CA LEU A 363 8.84 7.83 -9.34
C LEU A 363 7.81 8.36 -8.31
N ARG A 364 6.85 9.20 -8.73
CA ARG A 364 5.74 9.65 -7.86
C ARG A 364 4.69 8.57 -7.55
N LEU A 365 4.56 7.52 -8.36
CA LEU A 365 3.67 6.39 -8.01
C LEU A 365 4.24 5.49 -6.92
N SER A 366 5.56 5.51 -6.76
CA SER A 366 6.26 4.80 -5.68
C SER A 366 6.52 5.70 -4.46
N ARG A 367 6.15 6.99 -4.54
CA ARG A 367 6.28 8.01 -3.49
C ARG A 367 5.13 9.02 -3.58
N PRO A 368 4.10 8.95 -2.73
CA PRO A 368 3.14 10.05 -2.63
C PRO A 368 3.84 11.33 -2.15
N ARG A 369 3.28 12.49 -2.50
CA ARG A 369 3.76 13.81 -2.06
C ARG A 369 3.80 13.87 -0.52
N PRO A 370 4.84 14.46 0.09
CA PRO A 370 4.69 14.98 1.45
C PRO A 370 3.67 16.14 1.43
N PRO A 371 2.80 16.28 2.44
CA PRO A 371 1.99 17.48 2.59
C PRO A 371 2.92 18.70 2.70
N ALA A 372 2.59 19.76 1.98
CA ALA A 372 3.35 21.00 2.04
C ALA A 372 3.35 21.54 3.48
N PRO A 373 4.49 21.92 4.06
CA PRO A 373 4.51 22.59 5.35
C PRO A 373 4.03 24.03 5.17
N GLY A 374 2.80 24.30 5.62
CA GLY A 374 2.27 25.66 5.81
C GLY A 374 1.62 26.29 4.57
N GLY A 375 0.29 26.45 4.62
CA GLY A 375 -0.44 27.29 3.68
C GLY A 375 -1.92 26.92 3.57
N ARG A 376 -2.75 27.52 4.43
CA ARG A 376 -4.22 27.70 4.40
C ARG A 376 -5.08 26.74 3.55
N LEU A 377 -5.98 26.04 4.23
CA LEU A 377 -7.26 25.60 3.66
C LEU A 377 -8.21 26.80 3.58
N PRO A 378 -8.67 27.15 2.37
CA PRO A 378 -10.10 27.27 2.17
C PRO A 378 -10.51 26.44 0.94
N GLY A 379 -11.47 25.53 1.15
CA GLY A 379 -12.26 24.82 0.12
C GLY A 379 -11.57 24.57 -1.23
N GLY A 380 -10.91 23.43 -1.38
CA GLY A 380 -10.40 23.01 -2.68
C GLY A 380 -9.43 21.84 -2.60
N THR A 381 -9.95 20.66 -2.96
CA THR A 381 -9.24 19.56 -3.63
C THR A 381 -7.84 19.20 -3.11
N TRP A 382 -7.82 18.15 -2.28
CA TRP A 382 -6.64 17.32 -2.02
C TRP A 382 -6.05 16.81 -3.33
N ALA A 383 -4.84 17.24 -3.67
CA ALA A 383 -4.07 16.75 -4.81
C ALA A 383 -3.09 15.64 -4.34
N PRO A 384 -3.22 14.38 -4.78
CA PRO A 384 -2.34 13.29 -4.38
C PRO A 384 -0.94 13.33 -5.05
#